data_AF-A0A8S3F1P7-F1
#
_entry.id   AF-A0A8S3F1P7-F1
#
_cell.length_a   1.000
_cell.length_b   1.000
_cell.length_c   1.000
_cell.angle_alpha   90.00
_cell.angle_beta   90.00
_cell.angle_gamma   90.00
#
_symmetry.space_group_name_H-M   'P 1'
#
loop_
_entity.id
_entity.type
_entity.pdbx_description
1 polymer ?
#
loop_
_entity_poly.entity_id
_entity_poly.type
_entity_poly.pdbx_seq_one_letter_code
_entity_poly.pdbx_strand_id
1 'polypeptide(L)' 'WITQKQYELLCVKPSEAKLAHLYYLPKTHKPGTPLRPIVSGLKHPTIKISTYLDQLLRPLFN' A
#
# COMPACT_ATOMS: atom_id res chain seq x y z
N TRP A 1 -13.55 -18.25 -2.94
CA TRP A 1 -14.50 -17.28 -2.37
C TRP A 1 -14.01 -16.86 -1.01
N ILE A 2 -13.98 -15.56 -0.69
CA ILE A 2 -13.64 -15.09 0.66
C ILE A 2 -14.83 -15.31 1.59
N THR A 3 -14.57 -15.66 2.85
CA THR A 3 -15.63 -15.79 3.86
C THR A 3 -16.11 -14.42 4.34
N GLN A 4 -17.31 -14.35 4.91
CA GLN A 4 -17.84 -13.13 5.51
C GLN A 4 -16.89 -12.54 6.58
N LYS A 5 -16.32 -13.41 7.42
CA LYS A 5 -15.33 -13.01 8.43
C LYS A 5 -14.07 -12.42 7.80
N GLN A 6 -13.60 -12.98 6.68
CA GLN A 6 -12.46 -12.41 5.95
C GLN A 6 -12.82 -11.05 5.35
N TYR A 7 -14.01 -10.90 4.76
CA TYR A 7 -14.47 -9.62 4.22
C TYR A 7 -14.45 -8.52 5.30
N GLU A 8 -14.99 -8.79 6.48
CA GLU A 8 -15.01 -7.83 7.60
C GLU A 8 -13.60 -7.42 8.05
N LEU A 9 -12.66 -8.36 8.05
CA LEU A 9 -11.25 -8.07 8.35
C LEU A 9 -10.57 -7.24 7.26
N LEU A 10 -11.00 -7.35 6.00
CA LEU A 10 -10.44 -6.60 4.88
C LEU A 10 -10.98 -5.15 4.79
N CYS A 11 -12.14 -4.86 5.37
CA CYS A 11 -12.70 -3.51 5.37
C CYS A 11 -11.88 -2.55 6.25
N VAL A 12 -11.51 -1.40 5.70
CA VAL A 12 -10.87 -0.28 6.42
C VAL A 12 -11.94 0.72 6.83
N LYS A 13 -11.89 1.20 8.08
CA LYS A 13 -12.81 2.25 8.52
C LYS A 13 -12.47 3.57 7.80
N PRO A 14 -13.46 4.37 7.36
CA PRO A 14 -13.18 5.64 6.70
C PRO A 14 -12.30 6.60 7.52
N SER A 15 -12.41 6.57 8.86
CA SER A 15 -11.58 7.38 9.77
C SER A 15 -10.10 6.96 9.81
N GLU A 16 -9.79 5.73 9.40
CA GLU A 16 -8.43 5.19 9.38
C GLU A 16 -7.78 5.33 7.99
N ALA A 17 -8.59 5.52 6.95
CA ALA A 17 -8.14 5.62 5.57
C ALA A 17 -7.70 7.04 5.21
N LYS A 18 -6.65 7.12 4.38
CA LYS A 18 -6.14 8.36 3.79
C LYS A 18 -5.99 8.19 2.29
N LEU A 19 -6.21 9.27 1.56
CA LEU A 19 -5.89 9.33 0.13
C LEU A 19 -4.39 9.14 -0.06
N ALA A 20 -3.99 8.48 -1.15
CA ALA A 20 -2.59 8.33 -1.49
C ALA A 20 -1.93 9.71 -1.68
N HIS A 21 -0.75 9.89 -1.10
CA HIS A 21 -0.02 11.16 -1.19
C HIS A 21 1.06 11.07 -2.26
N LEU A 22 0.98 11.93 -3.27
CA LEU A 22 2.01 12.08 -4.29
C LEU A 22 3.09 13.05 -3.79
N TYR A 23 4.34 12.59 -3.76
CA TYR A 23 5.50 13.42 -3.44
C TYR A 23 6.71 13.02 -4.28
N TYR A 24 7.73 13.88 -4.28
CA TYR A 24 8.94 13.67 -5.06
C TYR A 24 10.15 13.51 -4.14
N LEU A 25 10.95 12.48 -4.38
CA LEU A 25 12.23 12.30 -3.72
C LEU A 25 13.38 12.81 -4.60
N PRO A 26 14.30 13.63 -4.07
CA PRO A 26 15.49 14.03 -4.81
C PRO A 26 16.33 12.84 -5.26
N LYS A 27 16.80 12.91 -6.50
CA LYS A 27 17.72 11.98 -7.16
C LYS A 27 18.92 12.80 -7.64
N THR A 28 19.73 13.25 -6.68
CA THR A 28 20.91 14.11 -6.88
C THR A 28 21.95 13.55 -7.86
N HIS A 29 21.94 12.24 -8.10
CA HIS A 29 22.87 11.54 -9.00
C HIS A 29 22.37 11.43 -10.46
N LYS A 30 21.19 11.95 -10.82
CA LYS A 30 20.65 11.88 -12.20
C LYS A 30 20.48 13.29 -12.79
N PRO A 31 21.47 13.78 -13.57
CA PRO A 31 21.32 15.04 -14.30
C PRO A 31 20.08 14.99 -15.21
N GLY A 32 19.30 16.08 -15.25
CA GLY A 32 18.09 16.20 -16.09
C GLY A 32 16.84 15.48 -15.56
N THR A 33 16.96 14.57 -14.59
CA THR A 33 15.80 13.92 -13.94
C THR A 33 15.96 13.89 -12.42
N PRO A 34 15.93 15.07 -11.77
CA PRO A 34 16.37 15.20 -10.38
C PRO A 34 15.36 14.67 -9.36
N LEU A 35 14.19 14.20 -9.77
CA LEU A 35 13.11 13.79 -8.87
C LEU A 35 12.60 12.38 -9.22
N ARG A 36 12.34 11.57 -8.19
CA ARG A 36 11.60 10.32 -8.30
C ARG A 36 10.18 10.54 -7.76
N PRO A 37 9.13 10.49 -8.59
CA PRO A 37 7.76 10.53 -8.10
C PRO A 37 7.47 9.29 -7.26
N ILE A 38 6.81 9.47 -6.14
CA ILE A 38 6.36 8.42 -5.22
C ILE A 38 4.90 8.66 -4.89
N VAL A 39 4.10 7.61 -4.98
CA VAL A 39 2.73 7.58 -4.46
C VAL A 39 2.76 6.80 -3.15
N SER A 40 2.53 7.48 -2.02
CA SER A 40 2.47 6.83 -0.71
C SER A 40 1.16 6.07 -0.55
N GLY A 41 1.26 4.75 -0.38
CA GLY A 41 0.13 3.90 0.03
C GLY A 41 -0.11 3.84 1.54
N LEU A 42 0.53 4.71 2.33
CA LEU A 42 0.41 4.68 3.79
C LEU A 42 -1.02 5.03 4.22
N LYS A 43 -1.65 4.13 4.99
CA LYS A 43 -3.07 4.22 5.40
C LYS A 43 -4.05 4.28 4.21
N HIS A 44 -3.68 3.74 3.05
CA HIS A 44 -4.58 3.68 1.91
C HIS A 44 -5.77 2.72 2.17
N PRO A 45 -6.96 2.95 1.60
CA PRO A 45 -8.12 2.05 1.75
C PRO A 45 -7.84 0.57 1.43
N THR A 46 -6.82 0.29 0.62
CA THR A 46 -6.46 -1.07 0.20
C THR A 46 -5.41 -1.74 1.09
N ILE A 47 -4.96 -1.10 2.18
CA ILE A 47 -3.84 -1.60 2.99
C ILE A 47 -4.08 -3.00 3.55
N LYS A 48 -5.29 -3.28 4.06
CA LYS A 48 -5.63 -4.58 4.65
C LYS A 48 -5.66 -5.71 3.61
N ILE A 49 -6.08 -5.40 2.38
CA ILE A 49 -6.03 -6.34 1.25
C ILE A 49 -4.57 -6.66 0.92
N SER A 50 -3.71 -5.64 0.83
CA SER A 50 -2.28 -5.83 0.59
C SER A 50 -1.62 -6.69 1.67
N THR A 51 -1.93 -6.43 2.95
CA THR A 51 -1.40 -7.22 4.08
C THR A 51 -1.91 -8.65 4.06
N TYR A 52 -3.18 -8.86 3.75
CA TYR A 52 -3.75 -10.21 3.67
C TYR A 52 -3.08 -11.03 2.56
N LEU A 53 -2.85 -10.44 1.38
CA LEU A 53 -2.13 -11.10 0.28
C LEU A 53 -0.67 -11.38 0.65
N ASP A 54 0.02 -10.44 1.31
CA ASP A 54 1.38 -10.67 1.81
C ASP A 54 1.40 -11.91 2.73
N GLN A 55 0.53 -11.97 3.72
CA GLN A 55 0.46 -13.11 4.65
C GLN A 55 0.17 -14.44 3.96
N LEU A 56 -0.67 -14.43 2.93
CA LEU A 56 -1.02 -15.64 2.18
C LEU A 56 0.16 -16.13 1.31
N LEU A 57 0.90 -15.20 0.71
CA LEU A 57 1.99 -15.51 -0.21
C LEU A 57 3.33 -15.74 0.50
N ARG A 58 3.54 -15.14 1.67
CA ARG A 58 4.81 -15.19 2.40
C ARG A 58 5.34 -16.60 2.69
N PRO A 59 4.52 -17.61 3.00
CA PRO A 59 5.00 -18.99 3.14
C PRO A 59 5.58 -19.60 1.85
N LEU A 60 5.34 -19.01 0.68
CA LEU A 60 5.92 -19.47 -0.60
C LEU A 60 7.34 -18.95 -0.83
N PHE A 61 7.73 -17.90 -0.11
CA PHE A 61 9.01 -17.20 -0.29
C PHE A 61 9.93 -17.33 0.94
N ASN A 62 9.42 -17.89 2.04
CA ASN A 62 10.18 -18.31 3.21
C ASN A 62 10.53 -19.79 3.10
#